data_AF-A0A935NRS2-F1
#
_entry.id   AF-A0A935NRS2-F1
#
_cell.length_a   1.000
_cell.length_b   1.000
_cell.length_c   1.000
_cell.angle_alpha   90.00
_cell.angle_beta   90.00
_cell.angle_gamma   90.00
#
_symmetry.space_group_name_H-M   'P 1'
#
loop_
_entity.id
_entity.type
_entity.pdbx_description
1 polymer ?
#
loop_
_entity_poly.entity_id
_entity_poly.type
_entity_poly.pdbx_seq_one_letter_code
_entity_poly.pdbx_strand_id
1 'polypeptide(L)'
;MIVAANGRIDARELSALDELHAFRRIGVSRERFVDIARSCVADVGVHLCDRSWLCADHLTYIDALLDAVPDKSDRMLVCRLAATVITADGRVTHDERLVYDHALARWRINQSDVTHAILDDRVR
;
A
#
# COMPACT_ATOMS: atom_id res chain seq x y z
N MET A 1 4.64 -0.57 -0.88
CA MET A 1 4.84 -1.07 0.51
C MET A 1 3.61 -1.81 1.00
N ILE A 2 2.43 -1.20 1.13
CA ILE A 2 1.22 -1.93 1.60
C ILE A 2 0.86 -3.12 0.69
N VAL A 3 0.85 -2.90 -0.62
CA VAL A 3 0.61 -3.94 -1.65
C VAL A 3 1.75 -4.96 -1.76
N ALA A 4 2.92 -4.68 -1.18
CA ALA A 4 4.10 -5.53 -1.29
C ALA A 4 4.56 -6.07 0.07
N ALA A 5 3.67 -6.06 1.07
CA ALA A 5 3.99 -6.49 2.42
C ALA A 5 4.22 -8.02 2.49
N ASN A 6 3.74 -8.79 1.53
CA ASN A 6 4.12 -10.20 1.39
C ASN A 6 5.52 -10.40 0.75
N GLY A 7 6.24 -9.32 0.43
CA GLY A 7 7.55 -9.34 -0.21
C GLY A 7 7.50 -9.64 -1.72
N ARG A 8 6.33 -9.54 -2.36
CA ARG A 8 6.14 -9.74 -3.81
C ARG A 8 5.11 -8.72 -4.32
N ILE A 9 5.20 -8.41 -5.60
CA ILE A 9 4.12 -7.74 -6.32
C ILE A 9 3.77 -8.65 -7.48
N ASP A 10 2.52 -9.08 -7.55
CA ASP A 10 2.04 -9.93 -8.63
C ASP A 10 1.49 -9.12 -9.82
N ALA A 11 1.24 -9.82 -10.93
CA ALA A 11 0.74 -9.19 -12.15
C ALA A 11 -0.71 -8.68 -12.03
N ARG A 12 -1.51 -9.22 -11.12
CA ARG A 12 -2.90 -8.85 -10.90
C ARG A 12 -3.00 -7.56 -10.09
N GLU A 13 -2.17 -7.42 -9.06
CA GLU A 13 -2.03 -6.20 -8.27
C GLU A 13 -1.57 -5.04 -9.16
N LEU A 14 -0.60 -5.29 -10.04
CA LEU A 14 -0.17 -4.30 -11.02
C LEU A 14 -1.26 -3.93 -12.02
N SER A 15 -2.09 -4.90 -12.42
CA SER A 15 -3.22 -4.64 -13.33
C SER A 15 -4.31 -3.82 -12.64
N ALA A 16 -4.63 -4.13 -11.38
CA ALA A 16 -5.58 -3.36 -10.57
C ALA A 16 -5.09 -1.91 -10.34
N LEU A 17 -3.79 -1.71 -10.11
CA LEU A 17 -3.20 -0.37 -10.02
C LEU A 17 -3.29 0.39 -11.35
N ASP A 18 -3.16 -0.31 -12.49
CA ASP A 18 -3.24 0.29 -13.83
C ASP A 18 -4.68 0.71 -14.17
N GLU A 19 -5.66 -0.15 -13.85
CA GLU A 19 -7.10 0.12 -13.97
C GLU A 19 -7.53 1.33 -13.13
N LEU A 20 -6.92 1.53 -11.97
CA LEU A 20 -7.14 2.71 -11.11
C LEU A 20 -6.37 3.96 -11.56
N HIS A 21 -5.61 3.87 -12.66
CA HIS A 21 -4.69 4.91 -13.12
C HIS A 21 -3.76 5.39 -12.00
N ALA A 22 -3.38 4.51 -11.08
CA ALA A 22 -2.62 4.82 -9.88
C ALA A 22 -1.28 5.48 -10.23
N PHE A 23 -0.60 4.94 -11.25
CA PHE A 23 0.67 5.45 -11.75
C PHE A 23 0.56 6.91 -12.22
N ARG A 24 -0.50 7.23 -12.98
CA ARG A 24 -0.77 8.60 -13.44
C ARG A 24 -1.08 9.53 -12.27
N ARG A 25 -1.86 9.07 -11.29
CA ARG A 25 -2.27 9.86 -10.12
C ARG A 25 -1.11 10.15 -9.16
N ILE A 26 -0.15 9.23 -9.06
CA ILE A 26 1.06 9.40 -8.25
C ILE A 26 2.20 10.07 -9.06
N GLY A 27 2.00 10.30 -10.37
CA GLY A 27 2.99 10.97 -11.23
C GLY A 27 4.23 10.12 -11.54
N VAL A 28 4.10 8.79 -11.52
CA VAL A 28 5.20 7.83 -11.74
C VAL A 28 4.85 6.89 -12.89
N SER A 29 5.83 6.48 -13.71
CA SER A 29 5.61 5.45 -14.73
C SER A 29 5.48 4.07 -14.08
N ARG A 30 4.71 3.16 -14.72
CA ARG A 30 4.54 1.77 -14.25
C ARG A 30 5.87 1.07 -13.99
N GLU A 31 6.82 1.20 -14.90
CA GLU A 31 8.17 0.63 -14.80
C GLU A 31 8.91 1.17 -13.58
N ARG A 32 8.92 2.49 -13.40
CA ARG A 32 9.57 3.14 -12.26
C ARG A 32 8.90 2.76 -10.94
N PHE A 33 7.58 2.59 -10.91
CA PHE A 33 6.87 2.08 -9.74
C PHE A 33 7.33 0.66 -9.40
N VAL A 34 7.41 -0.23 -10.38
CA VAL A 34 7.87 -1.62 -10.20
C VAL A 34 9.31 -1.64 -9.69
N ASP A 35 10.20 -0.80 -10.23
CA ASP A 35 11.60 -0.74 -9.81
C ASP A 35 11.75 -0.23 -8.38
N ILE A 36 11.03 0.83 -8.03
CA ILE A 36 11.01 1.36 -6.65
C ILE A 36 10.44 0.30 -5.72
N ALA A 37 9.34 -0.34 -6.09
CA ALA A 37 8.69 -1.30 -5.22
C ALA A 37 9.51 -2.58 -5.06
N ARG A 38 10.21 -3.05 -6.10
CA ARG A 38 11.20 -4.14 -6.01
C ARG A 38 12.39 -3.75 -5.16
N SER A 39 12.90 -2.52 -5.28
CA SER A 39 14.00 -2.04 -4.43
C SER A 39 13.56 -1.96 -2.97
N CYS A 40 12.37 -1.42 -2.69
CA CYS A 40 11.79 -1.44 -1.35
C CYS A 40 11.61 -2.85 -0.83
N VAL A 41 11.09 -3.79 -1.62
CA VAL A 41 10.94 -5.20 -1.23
C VAL A 41 12.29 -5.89 -1.03
N ALA A 42 13.32 -5.53 -1.78
CA ALA A 42 14.66 -6.08 -1.60
C ALA A 42 15.31 -5.53 -0.32
N ASP A 43 15.23 -4.22 -0.08
CA ASP A 43 15.73 -3.58 1.13
C ASP A 43 15.00 -4.11 2.37
N VAL A 44 13.67 -4.18 2.28
CA VAL A 44 12.80 -4.71 3.33
C VAL A 44 13.02 -6.21 3.48
N GLY A 45 13.08 -6.98 2.39
CA GLY A 45 13.37 -8.42 2.33
C GLY A 45 14.70 -8.80 2.99
N VAL A 46 15.76 -8.02 2.76
CA VAL A 46 17.06 -8.18 3.43
C VAL A 46 16.95 -7.97 4.95
N HIS A 47 16.05 -7.10 5.41
CA HIS A 47 15.73 -6.87 6.82
C HIS A 47 14.61 -7.77 7.38
N LEU A 48 13.87 -8.49 6.52
CA LEU A 48 12.69 -9.31 6.83
C LEU A 48 12.94 -10.82 6.82
N CYS A 49 14.06 -11.28 6.24
CA CYS A 49 14.30 -12.69 5.89
C CYS A 49 14.19 -13.73 7.03
N ASP A 50 13.92 -13.32 8.27
CA ASP A 50 13.84 -14.23 9.41
C ASP A 50 12.65 -14.02 10.38
N ARG A 51 11.80 -12.98 10.22
CA ARG A 51 10.76 -12.68 11.23
C ARG A 51 9.46 -12.13 10.65
N SER A 52 8.33 -12.62 11.18
CA SER A 52 7.02 -11.99 11.02
C SER A 52 7.11 -10.48 11.26
N TRP A 53 6.33 -9.70 10.50
CA TRP A 53 6.17 -8.23 10.52
C TRP A 53 5.93 -7.58 11.89
N LEU A 54 5.86 -8.37 12.95
CA LEU A 54 5.67 -8.00 14.35
C LEU A 54 6.96 -7.51 15.04
N CYS A 55 8.10 -7.40 14.35
CA CYS A 55 9.31 -6.86 14.96
C CYS A 55 9.23 -5.32 15.09
N ALA A 56 9.63 -4.76 16.24
CA ALA A 56 9.58 -3.31 16.50
C ALA A 56 10.35 -2.47 15.46
N ASP A 57 11.42 -3.03 14.90
CA ASP A 57 12.22 -2.37 13.84
C ASP A 57 11.42 -2.24 12.54
N HIS A 58 10.60 -3.24 12.20
CA HIS A 58 9.74 -3.21 11.02
C HIS A 58 8.62 -2.18 11.17
N LEU A 59 8.02 -2.09 12.35
CA LEU A 59 7.02 -1.07 12.66
C LEU A 59 7.62 0.34 12.57
N THR A 60 8.83 0.55 13.08
CA THR A 60 9.53 1.84 13.00
C THR A 60 9.81 2.24 11.55
N TYR A 61 10.19 1.28 10.71
CA TYR A 61 10.42 1.52 9.29
C TYR A 61 9.11 1.87 8.54
N ILE A 62 8.03 1.13 8.81
CA ILE A 62 6.71 1.43 8.24
C ILE A 62 6.24 2.82 8.70
N ASP A 63 6.41 3.15 9.97
CA ASP A 63 6.07 4.46 10.53
C ASP A 63 6.79 5.59 9.81
N ALA A 64 8.10 5.45 9.58
CA ALA A 64 8.88 6.44 8.85
C ALA A 64 8.38 6.64 7.41
N LEU A 65 7.98 5.55 6.74
CA LEU A 65 7.42 5.62 5.39
C LEU A 65 6.02 6.24 5.35
N LEU A 66 5.19 5.95 6.36
CA LEU A 66 3.88 6.57 6.49
C LEU A 66 3.97 8.07 6.84
N ASP A 67 4.98 8.46 7.63
CA ASP A 67 5.24 9.86 7.99
C ASP A 67 5.79 10.68 6.82
N ALA A 68 6.48 10.03 5.88
CA ALA A 68 6.96 10.66 4.65
C ALA A 68 5.83 11.10 3.70
N VAL A 69 4.57 10.76 4.00
CA VAL A 69 3.37 11.27 3.29
C VAL A 69 2.73 12.35 4.16
N PRO A 70 3.08 13.64 4.00
CA PRO A 70 2.54 14.72 4.82
C PRO A 70 1.10 15.07 4.46
N ASP A 71 0.73 14.97 3.18
CA ASP A 71 -0.53 15.48 2.65
C ASP A 71 -1.71 14.52 2.90
N LYS A 72 -2.80 15.06 3.47
CA LYS A 72 -4.00 14.27 3.79
C LYS A 72 -4.68 13.68 2.55
N SER A 73 -4.67 14.40 1.43
CA SER A 73 -5.17 13.91 0.14
C SER A 73 -4.41 12.67 -0.33
N ASP A 74 -3.10 12.68 -0.13
CA ASP A 74 -2.20 11.63 -0.62
C ASP A 74 -2.30 10.40 0.29
N ARG A 75 -2.43 10.60 1.61
CA ARG A 75 -2.77 9.51 2.55
C ARG A 75 -4.06 8.81 2.16
N MET A 76 -5.11 9.56 1.85
CA MET A 76 -6.39 9.00 1.40
C MET A 76 -6.23 8.27 0.07
N LEU A 77 -5.48 8.84 -0.89
CA LEU A 77 -5.18 8.17 -2.15
C LEU A 77 -4.47 6.82 -1.92
N VAL A 78 -3.46 6.79 -1.05
CA VAL A 78 -2.74 5.56 -0.69
C VAL A 78 -3.68 4.53 -0.08
N CYS A 79 -4.55 4.92 0.87
CA CYS A 79 -5.53 4.02 1.47
C CYS A 79 -6.52 3.46 0.43
N ARG A 80 -7.02 4.28 -0.48
CA ARG A 80 -7.95 3.83 -1.54
C ARG A 80 -7.31 2.83 -2.49
N LEU A 81 -6.09 3.12 -2.93
CA LEU A 81 -5.32 2.24 -3.81
C LEU A 81 -5.02 0.92 -3.10
N ALA A 82 -4.53 0.98 -1.86
CA ALA A 82 -4.25 -0.21 -1.06
C ALA A 82 -5.49 -1.05 -0.84
N ALA A 83 -6.61 -0.46 -0.40
CA ALA A 83 -7.86 -1.18 -0.19
C ALA A 83 -8.34 -1.86 -1.48
N THR A 84 -8.28 -1.17 -2.62
CA THR A 84 -8.72 -1.74 -3.89
C THR A 84 -7.84 -2.90 -4.32
N VAL A 85 -6.52 -2.77 -4.20
CA VAL A 85 -5.58 -3.84 -4.57
C VAL A 85 -5.72 -5.05 -3.65
N ILE A 86 -5.80 -4.83 -2.33
CA ILE A 86 -6.06 -5.87 -1.34
C ILE A 86 -7.34 -6.63 -1.70
N THR A 87 -8.40 -5.93 -2.13
CA THR A 87 -9.65 -6.59 -2.53
C THR A 87 -9.62 -7.22 -3.93
N ALA A 88 -8.66 -6.87 -4.79
CA ALA A 88 -8.64 -7.28 -6.20
C ALA A 88 -8.23 -8.75 -6.40
N ASP A 89 -7.31 -9.29 -5.58
CA ASP A 89 -6.85 -10.68 -5.74
C ASP A 89 -7.70 -11.70 -4.94
N GLY A 90 -8.65 -11.23 -4.12
CA GLY A 90 -9.49 -12.08 -3.26
C GLY A 90 -8.72 -12.89 -2.21
N ARG A 91 -7.40 -12.70 -2.11
CA ARG A 91 -6.49 -13.36 -1.18
C ARG A 91 -5.67 -12.33 -0.40
N VAL A 92 -6.36 -11.64 0.51
CA VAL A 92 -5.70 -10.75 1.48
C VAL A 92 -4.84 -11.60 2.42
N THR A 93 -3.53 -11.39 2.42
CA THR A 93 -2.65 -11.99 3.42
C THR A 93 -2.82 -11.28 4.76
N HIS A 94 -2.52 -11.97 5.87
CA HIS A 94 -2.61 -11.38 7.20
C HIS A 94 -1.68 -10.17 7.35
N ASP A 95 -0.50 -10.23 6.74
CA ASP A 95 0.53 -9.19 6.82
C ASP A 95 0.11 -7.92 6.08
N GLU A 96 -0.43 -8.02 4.86
CA GLU A 96 -0.98 -6.87 4.12
C GLU A 96 -2.09 -6.17 4.90
N ARG A 97 -2.97 -6.96 5.52
CA ARG A 97 -4.04 -6.43 6.36
C ARG A 97 -3.49 -5.69 7.58
N LEU A 98 -2.48 -6.25 8.24
CA LEU A 98 -1.87 -5.65 9.42
C LEU A 98 -1.21 -4.31 9.06
N VAL A 99 -0.44 -4.25 7.96
CA VAL A 99 0.19 -3.01 7.49
C VAL A 99 -0.87 -1.98 7.07
N TYR A 100 -1.95 -2.41 6.42
CA TYR A 100 -3.06 -1.54 6.04
C TYR A 100 -3.81 -0.97 7.25
N ASP A 101 -4.17 -1.81 8.22
CA ASP A 101 -4.85 -1.40 9.45
C ASP A 101 -3.95 -0.44 10.28
N HIS A 102 -2.64 -0.68 10.29
CA HIS A 102 -1.66 0.21 10.91
C HIS A 102 -1.60 1.58 10.23
N ALA A 103 -1.64 1.63 8.88
CA ALA A 103 -1.67 2.88 8.14
C ALA A 103 -2.94 3.71 8.45
N LEU A 104 -4.10 3.05 8.52
CA LEU A 104 -5.36 3.70 8.91
C LEU A 104 -5.29 4.28 10.33
N ALA A 105 -4.78 3.48 11.28
CA ALA A 105 -4.64 3.91 12.68
C ALA A 105 -3.70 5.10 12.80
N ARG A 106 -2.54 5.06 12.13
CA ARG A 106 -1.53 6.13 12.17
C ARG A 106 -2.03 7.43 11.56
N TRP A 107 -2.70 7.36 10.42
CA TRP A 107 -3.25 8.54 9.74
C TRP A 107 -4.61 8.98 10.29
N ARG A 108 -5.19 8.24 11.24
CA ARG A 108 -6.53 8.46 11.82
C ARG A 108 -7.61 8.52 10.74
N ILE A 109 -7.55 7.60 9.78
CA ILE A 109 -8.51 7.46 8.70
C ILE A 109 -9.42 6.28 9.02
N ASN A 110 -10.74 6.46 8.93
CA ASN A 110 -11.67 5.35 9.11
C ASN A 110 -11.84 4.56 7.81
N GLN A 111 -12.01 3.24 7.93
CA GLN A 111 -12.29 2.38 6.78
C GLN A 111 -13.56 2.79 6.01
N SER A 112 -14.56 3.34 6.70
CA SER A 112 -15.76 3.90 6.08
C SER A 112 -15.44 5.05 5.14
N ASP A 113 -14.54 5.95 5.54
CA ASP A 113 -14.15 7.12 4.76
C ASP A 113 -13.42 6.71 3.48
N VAL A 114 -12.57 5.68 3.58
CA VAL A 114 -11.90 5.08 2.41
C VAL A 114 -12.92 4.45 1.47
N THR A 115 -13.90 3.72 2.01
CA THR A 115 -14.94 3.05 1.21
C THR A 115 -15.80 4.07 0.46
N HIS A 116 -16.24 5.13 1.13
CA HIS A 116 -16.96 6.25 0.50
C HIS A 116 -16.12 6.91 -0.59
N ALA A 117 -14.84 7.17 -0.32
CA ALA A 117 -13.96 7.81 -1.29
C ALA A 117 -13.58 6.92 -2.49
N ILE A 118 -13.71 5.59 -2.39
CA ILE A 118 -13.62 4.65 -3.52
C ILE A 118 -14.91 4.69 -4.35
N LEU A 119 -16.07 4.72 -3.70
CA LEU A 119 -17.36 4.79 -4.37
C LEU A 119 -17.50 6.09 -5.19
N ASP A 120 -17.14 7.23 -4.60
CA ASP A 120 -17.17 8.53 -5.28
C ASP A 120 -16.24 8.58 -6.51
N ASP A 121 -15.12 7.86 -6.46
CA ASP A 121 -14.14 7.80 -7.54
C ASP A 121 -14.59 6.93 -8.72
N ARG A 122 -15.47 5.94 -8.49
CA ARG A 122 -16.05 5.09 -9.55
C ARG A 122 -17.20 5.76 -10.29
N VAL A 123 -17.78 6.81 -9.70
CA VAL A 123 -18.92 7.56 -10.25
C VAL A 123 -18.45 8.72 -11.15
N ARG A 124 -17.15 9.03 -11.15
CA ARG A 124 -16.52 10.06 -12.01
C ARG A 124 -15.70 9.45 -13.13
#